data_AF-A0A951CR20-F1
#
_entry.id   AF-A0A951CR20-F1
#
_cell.length_a   1.000
_cell.length_b   1.000
_cell.length_c   1.000
_cell.angle_alpha   90.00
_cell.angle_beta   90.00
_cell.angle_gamma   90.00
#
_symmetry.space_group_name_H-M   'P 1'
#
loop_
_entity.id
_entity.type
_entity.pdbx_description
1 polymer ?
#
loop_
_entity_poly.entity_id
_entity_poly.type
_entity_poly.pdbx_seq_one_letter_code
_entity_poly.pdbx_strand_id
1 'polypeptide(L)'
;MQNPYLSLVVTARNDDHGGNLLGRMQLFTDGWIAQARRYRIPSELIIVEWNPPDGRPALKDALRWPEDLGPCEVRFVEVPPELHRRYAHAEALPLYQMIGKNVGIRRARGEFILATNIDILFSNELAEFLARRQLDPKRMYRIDRHDAMSDVPAGGSLDEQLEYCRTHLIRINRREGTFSTAPDGSAVLHSSDVADVDSGIVFGPGWLPPERLGRSRFRWAFDRAELVVNDNQPGSTLVFDIEPGPGVGGPVLDLEIVSGNASRRISLRRRSRLRIPRAMFADSRLVFRSNGCRTPAGADPRVLCLRVFHARLDRKPTAGVKLKPIGPIGRAANAWRAFQYLVTKLAHGGPLVPVTIPVSPRMARLLRMYVNAGGVTGMLRHGVRTATGMSPPGAGGIDFIHCNGCGDFTLLAREKWFDLRGYPEFDVFSMNLDSIFCFAAHYGGAREETLLEPMRIYHIEHGTGSGWTPEGQSQLFDRIAAKGLTFVANDEVLAWAAQMARLQSPMIFNHENWGLSDFALRETVVGTPVKV
;
A
#
# COMPACT_ATOMS: atom_id res chain seq x y z
N MET A 1 -5.77 7.58 -37.01
CA MET A 1 -4.87 6.77 -36.17
C MET A 1 -5.70 5.73 -35.45
N GLN A 2 -5.20 4.51 -35.28
CA GLN A 2 -5.83 3.48 -34.44
C GLN A 2 -5.88 4.01 -33.00
N ASN A 3 -6.96 3.75 -32.25
CA ASN A 3 -7.02 4.16 -30.85
C ASN A 3 -5.84 3.54 -30.06
N PRO A 4 -5.18 4.28 -29.15
CA PRO A 4 -4.13 3.72 -28.33
C PRO A 4 -4.69 2.59 -27.46
N TYR A 5 -3.88 1.58 -27.18
CA TYR A 5 -4.26 0.55 -26.21
C TYR A 5 -4.15 1.09 -24.78
N LEU A 6 -3.11 1.88 -24.52
CA LEU A 6 -2.80 2.41 -23.19
C LEU A 6 -2.59 3.93 -23.22
N SER A 7 -3.29 4.66 -22.34
CA SER A 7 -2.96 6.05 -22.03
C SER A 7 -2.18 6.12 -20.71
N LEU A 8 -0.96 6.62 -20.75
CA LEU A 8 -0.20 6.97 -19.55
C LEU A 8 -0.52 8.41 -19.20
N VAL A 9 -0.96 8.65 -17.97
CA VAL A 9 -1.32 9.98 -17.50
C VAL A 9 -0.43 10.36 -16.32
N VAL A 10 0.27 11.48 -16.50
CA VAL A 10 1.09 12.12 -15.46
C VAL A 10 0.74 13.60 -15.37
N THR A 11 1.02 14.21 -14.23
CA THR A 11 0.92 15.65 -14.04
C THR A 11 2.21 16.18 -13.45
N ALA A 12 2.60 17.38 -13.88
CA ALA A 12 3.85 18.00 -13.47
C ALA A 12 3.73 19.53 -13.52
N ARG A 13 4.67 20.16 -12.82
CA ARG A 13 4.91 21.60 -12.85
C ARG A 13 6.41 21.80 -12.97
N ASN A 14 6.86 22.71 -13.85
CA ASN A 14 8.29 22.97 -14.05
C ASN A 14 8.90 23.86 -12.94
N ASP A 15 8.80 23.43 -11.68
CA ASP A 15 9.22 24.18 -10.49
C ASP A 15 10.42 23.57 -9.75
N ASP A 16 10.97 22.48 -10.27
CA ASP A 16 12.05 21.69 -9.64
C ASP A 16 11.66 21.02 -8.31
N HIS A 17 10.37 20.69 -8.12
CA HIS A 17 9.91 19.97 -6.93
C HIS A 17 10.68 18.66 -6.69
N GLY A 18 11.13 18.46 -5.45
CA GLY A 18 11.97 17.34 -5.05
C GLY A 18 13.42 17.40 -5.54
N GLY A 19 13.83 18.48 -6.24
CA GLY A 19 15.17 18.75 -6.78
C GLY A 19 15.50 17.89 -8.01
N ASN A 20 16.12 18.44 -9.06
CA ASN A 20 16.37 17.74 -10.33
C ASN A 20 15.11 17.08 -10.95
N LEU A 21 13.97 17.80 -10.92
CA LEU A 21 12.69 17.29 -11.46
C LEU A 21 12.80 16.98 -12.95
N LEU A 22 13.40 17.87 -13.74
CA LEU A 22 13.55 17.69 -15.18
C LEU A 22 14.39 16.46 -15.51
N GLY A 23 15.44 16.16 -14.74
CA GLY A 23 16.25 14.96 -14.94
C GLY A 23 15.47 13.68 -14.72
N ARG A 24 14.68 13.59 -13.64
CA ARG A 24 13.79 12.44 -13.40
C ARG A 24 12.71 12.31 -14.47
N MET A 25 12.10 13.42 -14.85
CA MET A 25 11.07 13.43 -15.88
C MET A 25 11.62 13.00 -17.23
N GLN A 26 12.84 13.41 -17.59
CA GLN A 26 13.52 12.95 -18.79
C GLN A 26 13.75 11.43 -18.78
N LEU A 27 14.22 10.87 -17.65
CA LEU A 27 14.37 9.42 -17.47
C LEU A 27 13.03 8.68 -17.67
N PHE A 28 11.95 9.17 -17.06
CA PHE A 28 10.60 8.62 -17.22
C PHE A 28 10.14 8.65 -18.69
N THR A 29 10.25 9.80 -19.37
CA THR A 29 9.80 9.93 -20.76
C THR A 29 10.62 9.06 -21.70
N ASP A 30 11.95 9.09 -21.58
CA ASP A 30 12.86 8.30 -22.42
C ASP A 30 12.64 6.80 -22.20
N GLY A 31 12.49 6.39 -20.93
CA GLY A 31 12.26 5.00 -20.57
C GLY A 31 10.96 4.46 -21.15
N TRP A 32 9.84 5.17 -20.98
CA TRP A 32 8.56 4.73 -21.55
C TRP A 32 8.59 4.71 -23.08
N ILE A 33 9.08 5.77 -23.73
CA ILE A 33 9.14 5.83 -25.22
C ILE A 33 10.03 4.70 -25.76
N ALA A 34 11.18 4.44 -25.14
CA ALA A 34 12.06 3.34 -25.53
C ALA A 34 11.36 1.98 -25.42
N GLN A 35 10.58 1.75 -24.36
CA GLN A 35 9.82 0.51 -24.16
C GLN A 35 8.63 0.38 -25.10
N ALA A 36 7.85 1.46 -25.29
CA ALA A 36 6.74 1.48 -26.24
C ALA A 36 7.23 1.14 -27.65
N ARG A 37 8.40 1.65 -28.05
CA ARG A 37 9.07 1.30 -29.31
C ARG A 37 9.57 -0.15 -29.32
N ARG A 38 10.30 -0.59 -28.30
CA ARG A 38 10.89 -1.93 -28.18
C ARG A 38 9.83 -3.03 -28.25
N TYR A 39 8.70 -2.85 -27.56
CA TYR A 39 7.64 -3.84 -27.43
C TYR A 39 6.42 -3.55 -28.30
N ARG A 40 6.47 -2.51 -29.15
CA ARG A 40 5.40 -2.09 -30.06
C ARG A 40 4.05 -1.86 -29.37
N ILE A 41 4.05 -1.16 -28.24
CA ILE A 41 2.87 -0.87 -27.43
C ILE A 41 2.20 0.41 -27.99
N PRO A 42 1.01 0.35 -28.61
CA PRO A 42 0.31 1.56 -29.03
C PRO A 42 -0.15 2.31 -27.79
N SER A 43 0.42 3.48 -27.58
CA SER A 43 0.14 4.27 -26.39
C SER A 43 0.02 5.75 -26.70
N GLU A 44 -0.55 6.47 -25.76
CA GLU A 44 -0.31 7.90 -25.65
C GLU A 44 0.23 8.21 -24.26
N LEU A 45 1.15 9.17 -24.18
CA LEU A 45 1.61 9.76 -22.94
C LEU A 45 1.01 11.16 -22.83
N ILE A 46 0.13 11.35 -21.85
CA ILE A 46 -0.53 12.62 -21.56
C ILE A 46 0.15 13.25 -20.35
N ILE A 47 0.81 14.37 -20.59
CA ILE A 47 1.46 15.19 -19.57
C ILE A 47 0.57 16.40 -19.30
N VAL A 48 -0.02 16.46 -18.11
CA VAL A 48 -0.76 17.64 -17.66
C VAL A 48 0.21 18.60 -16.99
N GLU A 49 0.58 19.65 -17.71
CA GLU A 49 1.38 20.75 -17.18
C GLU A 49 0.48 21.69 -16.40
N TRP A 50 0.61 21.65 -15.08
CA TRP A 50 -0.28 22.34 -14.16
C TRP A 50 0.35 23.60 -13.59
N ASN A 51 -0.34 24.72 -13.75
CA ASN A 51 0.07 26.02 -13.25
C ASN A 51 1.55 26.32 -13.59
N PRO A 52 1.91 26.34 -14.88
CA PRO A 52 3.30 26.55 -15.30
C PRO A 52 3.86 27.85 -14.69
N PRO A 53 5.06 27.84 -14.07
CA PRO A 53 5.63 29.05 -13.48
C PRO A 53 6.03 30.08 -14.53
N ASP A 54 5.79 31.36 -14.23
CA ASP A 54 6.30 32.47 -15.04
C ASP A 54 7.84 32.42 -15.13
N GLY A 55 8.37 32.67 -16.33
CA GLY A 55 9.81 32.72 -16.58
C GLY A 55 10.51 31.36 -16.68
N ARG A 56 9.78 30.23 -16.60
CA ARG A 56 10.28 28.89 -16.93
C ARG A 56 9.79 28.49 -18.34
N PRO A 57 10.59 27.77 -19.13
CA PRO A 57 10.09 27.18 -20.37
C PRO A 57 8.99 26.16 -20.08
N ALA A 58 8.03 26.02 -20.99
CA ALA A 58 7.04 24.95 -20.91
C ALA A 58 7.73 23.59 -20.89
N LEU A 59 7.16 22.59 -20.20
CA LEU A 59 7.77 21.26 -20.07
C LEU A 59 8.07 20.61 -21.41
N LYS A 60 7.20 20.82 -22.41
CA LYS A 60 7.41 20.32 -23.78
C LYS A 60 8.71 20.83 -24.42
N ASP A 61 9.12 22.05 -24.06
CA ASP A 61 10.31 22.73 -24.60
C ASP A 61 11.54 22.50 -23.71
N ALA A 62 11.32 22.19 -22.42
CA ALA A 62 12.36 21.89 -21.45
C ALA A 62 12.89 20.44 -21.56
N LEU A 63 12.06 19.51 -22.03
CA LEU A 63 12.41 18.11 -22.25
C LEU A 63 12.98 17.88 -23.65
N ARG A 64 13.82 16.85 -23.77
CA ARG A 64 14.33 16.37 -25.06
C ARG A 64 13.47 15.21 -25.55
N TRP A 65 13.18 15.21 -26.85
CA TRP A 65 12.36 14.19 -27.49
C TRP A 65 13.16 13.47 -28.58
N PRO A 66 13.07 12.13 -28.68
CA PRO A 66 13.67 11.41 -29.80
C PRO A 66 12.92 11.72 -31.10
N GLU A 67 13.62 11.61 -32.24
CA GLU A 67 13.03 11.82 -33.57
C GLU A 67 11.90 10.82 -33.87
N ASP A 68 12.03 9.59 -33.38
CA ASP A 68 11.05 8.52 -33.50
C ASP A 68 10.47 8.16 -32.13
N LEU A 69 9.21 8.54 -31.90
CA LEU A 69 8.43 8.19 -30.70
C LEU A 69 7.86 6.76 -30.77
N GLY A 70 8.07 6.05 -31.89
CA GLY A 70 7.50 4.74 -32.15
C GLY A 70 5.96 4.78 -32.16
N PRO A 71 5.28 3.77 -31.60
CA PRO A 71 3.82 3.74 -31.52
C PRO A 71 3.25 4.58 -30.36
N CYS A 72 4.01 5.52 -29.79
CA CYS A 72 3.59 6.38 -28.70
C CYS A 72 3.36 7.82 -29.18
N GLU A 73 2.16 8.36 -28.95
CA GLU A 73 1.89 9.80 -29.13
C GLU A 73 2.09 10.56 -27.81
N VAL A 74 2.86 11.64 -27.80
CA VAL A 74 3.04 12.47 -26.60
C VAL A 74 2.21 13.74 -26.70
N ARG A 75 1.31 13.94 -25.72
CA ARG A 75 0.38 15.06 -25.63
C ARG A 75 0.62 15.85 -24.35
N PHE A 76 0.56 17.16 -24.47
CA PHE A 76 0.55 18.09 -23.35
C PHE A 76 -0.84 18.70 -23.21
N VAL A 77 -1.32 18.81 -21.96
CA VAL A 77 -2.53 19.56 -21.61
C VAL A 77 -2.14 20.61 -20.58
N GLU A 78 -2.28 21.87 -20.92
CA GLU A 78 -1.91 22.99 -20.05
C GLU A 78 -3.10 23.40 -19.17
N VAL A 79 -2.92 23.40 -17.85
CA VAL A 79 -3.85 24.02 -16.90
C VAL A 79 -3.25 25.37 -16.49
N PRO A 80 -3.82 26.50 -16.94
CA PRO A 80 -3.20 27.80 -16.76
C PRO A 80 -3.33 28.32 -15.31
N PRO A 81 -2.48 29.26 -14.88
CA PRO A 81 -2.50 29.83 -13.54
C PRO A 81 -3.87 30.39 -13.12
N GLU A 82 -4.66 30.92 -14.07
CA GLU A 82 -6.01 31.45 -13.84
C GLU A 82 -6.96 30.39 -13.30
N LEU A 83 -6.88 29.16 -13.82
CA LEU A 83 -7.71 28.06 -13.33
C LEU A 83 -7.20 27.53 -12.00
N HIS A 84 -5.88 27.47 -11.80
CA HIS A 84 -5.28 27.08 -10.53
C HIS A 84 -5.70 27.99 -9.36
N ARG A 85 -5.75 29.31 -9.59
CA ARG A 85 -6.14 30.30 -8.56
C ARG A 85 -7.58 30.12 -8.04
N ARG A 86 -8.40 29.27 -8.68
CA ARG A 86 -9.78 28.97 -8.24
C ARG A 86 -9.86 27.98 -7.09
N TYR A 87 -8.79 27.22 -6.82
CA TYR A 87 -8.77 26.20 -5.77
C TYR A 87 -8.38 26.82 -4.42
N ALA A 88 -8.97 26.32 -3.33
CA ALA A 88 -8.59 26.70 -1.98
C ALA A 88 -7.12 26.35 -1.75
N HIS A 89 -6.34 27.23 -1.11
CA HIS A 89 -4.90 27.06 -0.88
C HIS A 89 -4.00 27.15 -2.12
N ALA A 90 -4.47 27.70 -3.25
CA ALA A 90 -3.69 27.88 -4.48
C ALA A 90 -2.30 28.51 -4.27
N GLU A 91 -2.14 29.43 -3.31
CA GLU A 91 -0.85 30.05 -2.98
C GLU A 91 0.12 29.11 -2.24
N ALA A 92 -0.40 28.21 -1.40
CA ALA A 92 0.42 27.33 -0.56
C ALA A 92 0.73 25.98 -1.24
N LEU A 93 -0.18 25.51 -2.10
CA LEU A 93 -0.10 24.26 -2.85
C LEU A 93 -0.06 24.56 -4.35
N PRO A 94 1.12 24.56 -5.00
CA PRO A 94 1.28 24.98 -6.39
C PRO A 94 0.81 23.94 -7.43
N LEU A 95 0.51 22.71 -6.98
CA LEU A 95 0.13 21.57 -7.83
C LEU A 95 -0.88 20.69 -7.10
N TYR A 96 -2.07 20.50 -7.67
CA TYR A 96 -3.08 19.54 -7.20
C TYR A 96 -2.94 18.23 -7.96
N GLN A 97 -2.06 17.35 -7.48
CA GLN A 97 -1.64 16.14 -8.21
C GLN A 97 -2.80 15.26 -8.71
N MET A 98 -3.82 15.01 -7.87
CA MET A 98 -4.93 14.13 -8.26
C MET A 98 -5.88 14.80 -9.25
N ILE A 99 -6.13 16.09 -9.08
CA ILE A 99 -6.95 16.89 -10.01
C ILE A 99 -6.23 17.01 -11.37
N GLY A 100 -4.92 17.27 -11.36
CA GLY A 100 -4.09 17.27 -12.56
C GLY A 100 -4.10 15.91 -13.28
N LYS A 101 -4.00 14.79 -12.55
CA LYS A 101 -4.19 13.45 -13.14
C LYS A 101 -5.58 13.29 -13.75
N ASN A 102 -6.64 13.73 -13.08
CA ASN A 102 -8.00 13.66 -13.62
C ASN A 102 -8.18 14.46 -14.91
N VAL A 103 -7.55 15.64 -15.04
CA VAL A 103 -7.55 16.42 -16.29
C VAL A 103 -7.06 15.59 -17.47
N GLY A 104 -5.99 14.82 -17.26
CA GLY A 104 -5.44 13.92 -18.28
C GLY A 104 -6.29 12.67 -18.50
N ILE A 105 -6.76 12.02 -17.43
CA ILE A 105 -7.64 10.84 -17.49
C ILE A 105 -8.92 11.17 -18.28
N ARG A 106 -9.51 12.35 -18.05
CA ARG A 106 -10.70 12.83 -18.75
C ARG A 106 -10.50 12.98 -20.25
N ARG A 107 -9.25 13.22 -20.69
CA ARG A 107 -8.84 13.45 -22.09
C ARG A 107 -8.14 12.24 -22.72
N ALA A 108 -8.00 11.15 -21.97
CA ALA A 108 -7.42 9.91 -22.43
C ALA A 108 -8.35 9.20 -23.44
N ARG A 109 -7.72 8.59 -24.45
CA ARG A 109 -8.35 7.86 -25.57
C ARG A 109 -8.05 6.36 -25.53
N GLY A 110 -7.15 5.93 -24.66
CA GLY A 110 -6.73 4.54 -24.51
C GLY A 110 -7.86 3.64 -24.03
N GLU A 111 -7.82 2.37 -24.43
CA GLU A 111 -8.71 1.34 -23.87
C GLU A 111 -8.49 1.20 -22.35
N PHE A 112 -7.23 1.27 -21.93
CA PHE A 112 -6.80 1.30 -20.55
C PHE A 112 -6.05 2.59 -20.24
N ILE A 113 -6.13 3.03 -18.98
CA ILE A 113 -5.44 4.22 -18.48
C ILE A 113 -4.59 3.82 -17.28
N LEU A 114 -3.29 4.12 -17.38
CA LEU A 114 -2.32 4.07 -16.28
C LEU A 114 -2.09 5.49 -15.77
N ALA A 115 -2.58 5.78 -14.57
CA ALA A 115 -2.20 6.99 -13.83
C ALA A 115 -0.94 6.70 -12.99
N THR A 116 0.11 7.48 -13.21
CA THR A 116 1.45 7.28 -12.61
C THR A 116 2.15 8.62 -12.33
N ASN A 117 3.42 8.60 -11.92
CA ASN A 117 4.23 9.78 -11.61
C ASN A 117 5.41 9.92 -12.58
N ILE A 118 6.04 11.10 -12.58
CA ILE A 118 7.07 11.50 -13.54
C ILE A 118 8.49 10.99 -13.22
N ASP A 119 8.64 10.19 -12.17
CA ASP A 119 9.89 9.67 -11.64
C ASP A 119 9.87 8.13 -11.56
N ILE A 120 9.05 7.52 -12.40
CA ILE A 120 8.88 6.07 -12.48
C ILE A 120 9.63 5.50 -13.69
N LEU A 121 10.36 4.41 -13.50
CA LEU A 121 10.81 3.53 -14.58
C LEU A 121 10.07 2.19 -14.49
N PHE A 122 9.64 1.66 -15.63
CA PHE A 122 8.94 0.38 -15.71
C PHE A 122 9.93 -0.73 -16.05
N SER A 123 9.78 -1.91 -15.44
CA SER A 123 10.60 -3.06 -15.82
C SER A 123 10.27 -3.54 -17.24
N ASN A 124 11.24 -4.16 -17.91
CA ASN A 124 11.02 -4.71 -19.25
C ASN A 124 9.96 -5.82 -19.26
N GLU A 125 9.86 -6.57 -18.16
CA GLU A 125 8.86 -7.62 -17.96
C GLU A 125 7.44 -7.04 -17.87
N LEU A 126 7.29 -5.88 -17.22
CA LEU A 126 6.02 -5.16 -17.17
C LEU A 126 5.64 -4.60 -18.54
N ALA A 127 6.59 -4.01 -19.27
CA ALA A 127 6.35 -3.52 -20.63
C ALA A 127 5.94 -4.67 -21.58
N GLU A 128 6.61 -5.82 -21.50
CA GLU A 128 6.25 -7.00 -22.27
C GLU A 128 4.84 -7.51 -21.92
N PHE A 129 4.48 -7.53 -20.63
CA PHE A 129 3.13 -7.88 -20.19
C PHE A 129 2.07 -6.95 -20.80
N LEU A 130 2.29 -5.63 -20.79
CA LEU A 130 1.38 -4.66 -21.39
C LEU A 130 1.27 -4.84 -22.92
N ALA A 131 2.38 -5.20 -23.58
CA ALA A 131 2.41 -5.45 -25.02
C ALA A 131 1.56 -6.65 -25.46
N ARG A 132 1.31 -7.62 -24.56
CA ARG A 132 0.45 -8.79 -24.85
C ARG A 132 -1.03 -8.43 -25.01
N ARG A 133 -1.44 -7.24 -24.57
CA ARG A 133 -2.82 -6.73 -24.62
C ARG A 133 -3.88 -7.65 -24.02
N GLN A 134 -3.57 -8.20 -22.84
CA GLN A 134 -4.42 -9.13 -22.10
C GLN A 134 -5.00 -8.52 -20.81
N LEU A 135 -5.04 -7.18 -20.71
CA LEU A 135 -5.67 -6.54 -19.57
C LEU A 135 -7.19 -6.81 -19.60
N ASP A 136 -7.75 -7.06 -18.43
CA ASP A 136 -9.16 -7.33 -18.22
C ASP A 136 -9.86 -6.04 -17.76
N PRO A 137 -10.92 -5.57 -18.46
CA PRO A 137 -11.60 -4.33 -18.11
C PRO A 137 -12.33 -4.38 -16.77
N LYS A 138 -12.50 -5.56 -16.17
CA LYS A 138 -13.09 -5.75 -14.84
C LYS A 138 -12.06 -5.68 -13.71
N ARG A 139 -10.82 -5.28 -14.00
CA ARG A 139 -9.72 -5.28 -13.03
C ARG A 139 -9.11 -3.92 -12.79
N MET A 140 -8.70 -3.73 -11.54
CA MET A 140 -7.78 -2.68 -11.15
C MET A 140 -6.42 -3.32 -10.92
N TYR A 141 -5.46 -2.98 -11.78
CA TYR A 141 -4.10 -3.49 -11.68
C TYR A 141 -3.27 -2.63 -10.73
N ARG A 142 -2.61 -3.31 -9.79
CA ARG A 142 -1.70 -2.76 -8.78
C ARG A 142 -0.34 -3.44 -8.90
N ILE A 143 0.71 -2.84 -8.37
CA ILE A 143 2.07 -3.40 -8.39
C ILE A 143 2.87 -2.90 -7.19
N ASP A 144 3.81 -3.73 -6.73
CA ASP A 144 4.76 -3.34 -5.69
C ASP A 144 5.72 -2.26 -6.22
N ARG A 145 5.90 -1.18 -5.46
CA ARG A 145 6.81 -0.08 -5.81
C ARG A 145 8.19 -0.29 -5.23
N HIS A 146 9.21 -0.28 -6.08
CA HIS A 146 10.61 -0.42 -5.68
C HIS A 146 11.27 0.97 -5.68
N ASP A 147 11.73 1.46 -4.53
CA ASP A 147 12.36 2.79 -4.50
C ASP A 147 13.86 2.61 -4.73
N ALA A 148 14.36 3.24 -5.78
CA ALA A 148 15.76 3.23 -6.18
C ALA A 148 16.46 4.54 -5.78
N MET A 149 17.77 4.49 -5.58
CA MET A 149 18.59 5.68 -5.33
C MET A 149 18.51 6.69 -6.49
N SER A 150 18.80 7.96 -6.19
CA SER A 150 18.60 9.09 -7.10
C SER A 150 19.58 9.17 -8.27
N ASP A 151 20.72 8.47 -8.21
CA ASP A 151 21.85 8.66 -9.14
C ASP A 151 21.74 7.76 -10.38
N VAL A 152 20.52 7.54 -10.86
CA VAL A 152 20.24 6.77 -12.08
C VAL A 152 20.99 7.40 -13.26
N PRO A 153 21.75 6.63 -14.05
CA PRO A 153 22.65 7.17 -15.07
C PRO A 153 21.87 7.76 -16.26
N ALA A 154 21.61 9.07 -16.22
CA ALA A 154 20.83 9.78 -17.26
C ALA A 154 21.44 9.71 -18.68
N GLY A 155 22.75 9.51 -18.80
CA GLY A 155 23.42 9.31 -20.10
C GLY A 155 23.51 7.85 -20.55
N GLY A 156 23.09 6.90 -19.70
CA GLY A 156 23.11 5.47 -20.02
C GLY A 156 21.89 5.03 -20.83
N SER A 157 22.00 3.84 -21.42
CA SER A 157 20.89 3.13 -22.05
C SER A 157 19.80 2.77 -21.03
N LEU A 158 18.58 2.52 -21.51
CA LEU A 158 17.48 2.05 -20.66
C LEU A 158 17.86 0.80 -19.86
N ASP A 159 18.56 -0.16 -20.47
CA ASP A 159 18.93 -1.40 -19.78
C ASP A 159 19.94 -1.13 -18.64
N GLU A 160 20.86 -0.17 -18.81
CA GLU A 160 21.77 0.28 -17.73
C GLU A 160 21.01 1.02 -16.61
N GLN A 161 20.03 1.86 -16.95
CA GLN A 161 19.19 2.56 -15.98
C GLN A 161 18.34 1.58 -15.16
N LEU A 162 17.74 0.58 -15.81
CA LEU A 162 16.96 -0.47 -15.14
C LEU A 162 17.84 -1.39 -14.29
N GLU A 163 19.05 -1.70 -14.74
CA GLU A 163 20.02 -2.46 -13.93
C GLU A 163 20.47 -1.68 -12.70
N TYR A 164 20.72 -0.38 -12.85
CA TYR A 164 20.98 0.49 -11.71
C TYR A 164 19.82 0.44 -10.71
N CYS A 165 18.58 0.63 -11.17
CA CYS A 165 17.41 0.59 -10.30
C CYS A 165 17.21 -0.77 -9.62
N ARG A 166 17.57 -1.88 -10.29
CA ARG A 166 17.50 -3.24 -9.73
C ARG A 166 18.52 -3.49 -8.62
N THR A 167 19.67 -2.83 -8.70
CA THR A 167 20.84 -3.07 -7.83
C THR A 167 21.12 -1.94 -6.83
N HIS A 168 20.33 -0.87 -6.84
CA HIS A 168 20.47 0.29 -5.94
C HIS A 168 19.14 0.60 -5.25
N LEU A 169 18.51 -0.43 -4.69
CA LEU A 169 17.25 -0.30 -3.97
C LEU A 169 17.44 0.20 -2.53
N ILE A 170 16.47 1.00 -2.08
CA ILE A 170 16.36 1.52 -0.72
C ILE A 170 15.26 0.76 0.05
N ARG A 171 14.12 0.56 -0.60
CA ARG A 171 12.95 -0.10 -0.01
C ARG A 171 12.01 -0.64 -1.08
N ILE A 172 11.11 -1.52 -0.66
CA ILE A 172 9.98 -2.01 -1.45
C ILE A 172 8.69 -1.72 -0.70
N ASN A 173 7.74 -1.08 -1.38
CA ASN A 173 6.40 -0.78 -0.89
C ASN A 173 5.45 -1.81 -1.49
N ARG A 174 5.04 -2.76 -0.66
CA ARG A 174 4.09 -3.83 -1.00
C ARG A 174 2.73 -3.55 -0.37
N ARG A 175 1.73 -4.34 -0.74
CA ARG A 175 0.42 -4.38 -0.06
C ARG A 175 0.56 -4.47 1.46
N GLU A 176 1.47 -5.32 1.95
CA GLU A 176 1.66 -5.58 3.38
C GLU A 176 2.34 -4.43 4.13
N GLY A 177 2.96 -3.50 3.41
CA GLY A 177 3.66 -2.35 3.97
C GLY A 177 5.00 -2.09 3.28
N THR A 178 5.83 -1.27 3.92
CA THR A 178 7.12 -0.84 3.40
C THR A 178 8.25 -1.61 4.08
N PHE A 179 9.16 -2.16 3.27
CA PHE A 179 10.28 -2.98 3.72
C PHE A 179 11.58 -2.40 3.20
N SER A 180 12.53 -2.12 4.08
CA SER A 180 13.88 -1.72 3.67
C SER A 180 14.60 -2.88 2.98
N THR A 181 15.44 -2.53 2.02
CA THR A 181 16.23 -3.50 1.26
C THR A 181 17.70 -3.15 1.26
N ALA A 182 18.53 -4.16 1.02
CA ALA A 182 19.88 -3.96 0.54
C ALA A 182 19.83 -3.60 -0.95
N PRO A 183 20.94 -3.13 -1.54
CA PRO A 183 20.97 -2.70 -2.93
C PRO A 183 20.50 -3.80 -3.91
N ASP A 184 20.79 -5.08 -3.63
CA ASP A 184 20.35 -6.25 -4.40
C ASP A 184 18.85 -6.61 -4.26
N GLY A 185 18.08 -5.81 -3.51
CA GLY A 185 16.66 -6.03 -3.24
C GLY A 185 16.37 -7.04 -2.13
N SER A 186 17.40 -7.62 -1.49
CA SER A 186 17.21 -8.50 -0.35
C SER A 186 16.66 -7.72 0.85
N ALA A 187 15.74 -8.33 1.59
CA ALA A 187 15.10 -7.66 2.72
C ALA A 187 16.09 -7.45 3.88
N VAL A 188 16.13 -6.23 4.40
CA VAL A 188 17.00 -5.84 5.52
C VAL A 188 16.18 -5.74 6.80
N LEU A 189 16.71 -6.31 7.88
CA LEU A 189 16.16 -6.15 9.22
C LEU A 189 16.73 -4.91 9.89
N HIS A 190 15.90 -4.23 10.68
CA HIS A 190 16.33 -3.12 11.52
C HIS A 190 16.63 -3.58 12.94
N SER A 191 17.39 -2.79 13.70
CA SER A 191 17.64 -3.07 15.12
C SER A 191 16.34 -3.14 15.96
N SER A 192 15.26 -2.52 15.48
CA SER A 192 13.92 -2.54 16.07
C SER A 192 13.06 -3.74 15.66
N ASP A 193 13.61 -4.72 14.95
CA ASP A 193 12.87 -5.89 14.51
C ASP A 193 12.72 -6.97 15.61
N VAL A 194 11.98 -8.03 15.31
CA VAL A 194 11.80 -9.20 16.18
C VAL A 194 12.96 -10.20 16.09
N ALA A 195 13.74 -10.12 15.02
CA ALA A 195 14.99 -10.84 14.82
C ALA A 195 16.15 -9.85 14.76
N ASP A 196 17.34 -10.30 15.15
CA ASP A 196 18.55 -9.47 15.07
C ASP A 196 19.05 -9.39 13.61
N VAL A 197 19.71 -8.29 13.25
CA VAL A 197 20.12 -7.99 11.85
C VAL A 197 20.94 -9.13 11.23
N ASP A 198 21.89 -9.68 11.98
CA ASP A 198 22.80 -10.75 11.51
C ASP A 198 22.32 -12.16 11.88
N SER A 199 21.02 -12.31 12.18
CA SER A 199 20.46 -13.60 12.61
C SER A 199 20.33 -14.63 11.49
N GLY A 200 20.53 -14.22 10.23
CA GLY A 200 20.25 -15.04 9.05
C GLY A 200 18.76 -15.28 8.81
N ILE A 201 17.86 -14.65 9.59
CA ILE A 201 16.41 -14.76 9.40
C ILE A 201 15.94 -13.66 8.47
N VAL A 202 15.17 -14.04 7.45
CA VAL A 202 14.56 -13.11 6.49
C VAL A 202 13.05 -13.36 6.44
N PHE A 203 12.27 -12.31 6.71
CA PHE A 203 10.82 -12.34 6.61
C PHE A 203 10.38 -12.07 5.17
N GLY A 204 9.77 -13.07 4.53
CA GLY A 204 9.27 -12.99 3.15
C GLY A 204 7.81 -12.52 3.05
N PRO A 205 7.12 -12.84 1.94
CA PRO A 205 5.71 -12.52 1.75
C PRO A 205 4.81 -13.02 2.90
N GLY A 206 3.76 -12.25 3.21
CA GLY A 206 2.80 -12.56 4.27
C GLY A 206 3.17 -12.09 5.68
N TRP A 207 4.34 -11.47 5.85
CA TRP A 207 4.72 -10.76 7.08
C TRP A 207 4.47 -9.26 6.94
N LEU A 208 3.95 -8.65 8.00
CA LEU A 208 3.84 -7.19 8.09
C LEU A 208 5.13 -6.57 8.67
N PRO A 209 5.35 -5.26 8.45
CA PRO A 209 6.43 -4.52 9.10
C PRO A 209 6.40 -4.64 10.63
N PRO A 210 7.55 -4.50 11.31
CA PRO A 210 7.61 -4.55 12.77
C PRO A 210 6.83 -3.39 13.40
N GLU A 211 5.98 -3.72 14.37
CA GLU A 211 5.22 -2.78 15.19
C GLU A 211 5.79 -2.74 16.62
N ARG A 212 5.59 -1.62 17.31
CA ARG A 212 6.01 -1.42 18.70
C ARG A 212 4.84 -1.02 19.58
N LEU A 213 4.75 -1.64 20.75
CA LEU A 213 3.85 -1.24 21.82
C LEU A 213 4.62 -1.15 23.13
N GLY A 214 4.79 0.07 23.63
CA GLY A 214 5.68 0.35 24.76
C GLY A 214 7.09 -0.15 24.45
N ARG A 215 7.63 -1.03 25.30
CA ARG A 215 8.96 -1.65 25.08
C ARG A 215 8.91 -2.94 24.25
N SER A 216 7.72 -3.46 23.93
CA SER A 216 7.57 -4.72 23.20
C SER A 216 7.52 -4.47 21.70
N ARG A 217 8.34 -5.21 20.96
CA ARG A 217 8.37 -5.22 19.48
C ARG A 217 7.70 -6.50 19.00
N PHE A 218 7.00 -6.45 17.87
CA PHE A 218 6.35 -7.62 17.29
C PHE A 218 6.10 -7.45 15.79
N ARG A 219 5.95 -8.56 15.08
CA ARG A 219 5.43 -8.62 13.71
C ARG A 219 4.11 -9.37 13.70
N TRP A 220 3.23 -8.94 12.81
CA TRP A 220 2.05 -9.72 12.45
C TRP A 220 2.33 -10.55 11.19
N ALA A 221 1.65 -11.67 11.07
CA ALA A 221 1.58 -12.47 9.87
C ALA A 221 0.12 -12.70 9.46
N PHE A 222 -0.09 -12.78 8.16
CA PHE A 222 -1.34 -13.24 7.54
C PHE A 222 -1.51 -14.76 7.69
N ASP A 223 -2.49 -15.31 6.99
CA ASP A 223 -2.81 -16.73 6.98
C ASP A 223 -1.68 -17.57 6.37
N ARG A 224 -0.91 -17.01 5.43
CA ARG A 224 0.28 -17.63 4.86
C ARG A 224 1.45 -16.66 4.97
N ALA A 225 2.52 -17.05 5.67
CA ALA A 225 3.71 -16.23 5.84
C ALA A 225 5.00 -17.03 5.63
N GLU A 226 5.92 -16.48 4.83
CA GLU A 226 7.16 -17.16 4.43
C GLU A 226 8.37 -16.67 5.21
N LEU A 227 9.22 -17.59 5.63
CA LEU A 227 10.46 -17.28 6.33
C LEU A 227 11.62 -17.97 5.63
N VAL A 228 12.68 -17.22 5.36
CA VAL A 228 13.95 -17.76 4.89
C VAL A 228 14.96 -17.71 6.03
N VAL A 229 15.76 -18.76 6.17
CA VAL A 229 16.74 -18.95 7.22
C VAL A 229 18.08 -19.27 6.55
N ASN A 230 18.92 -18.26 6.41
CA ASN A 230 20.26 -18.34 5.84
C ASN A 230 21.24 -18.85 6.90
N ASP A 231 21.05 -20.09 7.34
CA ASP A 231 21.93 -20.77 8.29
C ASP A 231 22.21 -22.22 7.86
N ASN A 232 23.49 -22.49 7.60
CA ASN A 232 23.97 -23.81 7.20
C ASN A 232 24.65 -24.56 8.36
N GLN A 233 24.64 -24.01 9.57
CA GLN A 233 25.31 -24.63 10.71
C GLN A 233 24.53 -25.85 11.23
N PRO A 234 25.19 -27.00 11.45
CA PRO A 234 24.55 -28.17 12.02
C PRO A 234 24.13 -27.92 13.47
N GLY A 235 22.99 -28.48 13.87
CA GLY A 235 22.49 -28.41 15.26
C GLY A 235 21.79 -27.10 15.65
N SER A 236 21.56 -26.18 14.71
CA SER A 236 20.77 -24.99 14.99
C SER A 236 19.29 -25.29 15.24
N THR A 237 18.65 -24.43 16.01
CA THR A 237 17.22 -24.50 16.32
C THR A 237 16.63 -23.11 16.20
N LEU A 238 15.62 -23.00 15.35
CA LEU A 238 14.87 -21.78 15.17
C LEU A 238 13.87 -21.63 16.32
N VAL A 239 13.89 -20.49 16.99
CA VAL A 239 13.07 -20.21 18.17
C VAL A 239 12.23 -18.98 17.93
N PHE A 240 10.92 -19.16 18.07
CA PHE A 240 9.94 -18.08 18.00
C PHE A 240 9.18 -17.93 19.32
N ASP A 241 8.95 -16.69 19.73
CA ASP A 241 7.94 -16.36 20.73
C ASP A 241 6.68 -15.88 20.00
N ILE A 242 5.67 -16.75 19.89
CA ILE A 242 4.46 -16.54 19.08
C ILE A 242 3.18 -16.52 19.91
N GLU A 243 2.15 -15.87 19.40
CA GLU A 243 0.77 -15.97 19.94
C GLU A 243 -0.30 -15.85 18.84
N PRO A 244 -1.53 -16.33 19.09
CA PRO A 244 -2.65 -16.16 18.16
C PRO A 244 -3.01 -14.68 18.01
N GLY A 245 -3.28 -14.26 16.79
CA GLY A 245 -3.78 -12.92 16.48
C GLY A 245 -5.31 -12.81 16.56
N PRO A 246 -5.83 -11.58 16.49
CA PRO A 246 -7.27 -11.32 16.60
C PRO A 246 -8.08 -11.84 15.40
N GLY A 247 -7.44 -12.12 14.25
CA GLY A 247 -8.11 -12.71 13.08
C GLY A 247 -8.44 -14.20 13.23
N VAL A 248 -7.92 -14.83 14.29
CA VAL A 248 -8.24 -16.21 14.67
C VAL A 248 -9.63 -16.18 15.29
N GLY A 249 -10.66 -16.58 14.54
CA GLY A 249 -12.08 -16.55 14.94
C GLY A 249 -12.46 -17.46 16.13
N GLY A 250 -11.48 -17.95 16.89
CA GLY A 250 -11.64 -18.87 18.02
C GLY A 250 -10.48 -18.81 19.02
N PRO A 251 -10.53 -19.59 20.11
CA PRO A 251 -9.54 -19.53 21.19
C PRO A 251 -8.22 -20.26 20.88
N VAL A 252 -8.14 -20.93 19.72
CA VAL A 252 -7.00 -21.74 19.30
C VAL A 252 -6.70 -21.43 17.85
N LEU A 253 -5.44 -21.10 17.57
CA LEU A 253 -4.89 -21.07 16.22
C LEU A 253 -4.35 -22.46 15.89
N ASP A 254 -4.81 -23.04 14.78
CA ASP A 254 -4.18 -24.20 14.15
C ASP A 254 -3.11 -23.69 13.18
N LEU A 255 -1.83 -23.89 13.55
CA LEU A 255 -0.69 -23.43 12.78
C LEU A 255 0.03 -24.63 12.18
N GLU A 256 0.11 -24.66 10.86
CA GLU A 256 0.88 -25.63 10.10
C GLU A 256 2.21 -24.99 9.65
N ILE A 257 3.31 -25.65 9.94
CA ILE A 257 4.66 -25.26 9.53
C ILE A 257 5.07 -26.20 8.40
N VAL A 258 5.41 -25.65 7.24
CA VAL A 258 5.73 -26.41 6.02
C VAL A 258 7.13 -26.08 5.54
N SER A 259 7.88 -27.09 5.09
CA SER A 259 9.17 -26.97 4.40
C SER A 259 9.31 -28.08 3.38
N GLY A 260 9.31 -27.75 2.09
CA GLY A 260 9.28 -28.75 1.04
C GLY A 260 8.13 -29.75 1.26
N ASN A 261 8.46 -31.02 1.42
CA ASN A 261 7.49 -32.10 1.69
C ASN A 261 7.20 -32.34 3.19
N ALA A 262 7.94 -31.70 4.09
CA ALA A 262 7.72 -31.83 5.53
C ALA A 262 6.66 -30.85 6.01
N SER A 263 5.72 -31.33 6.85
CA SER A 263 4.78 -30.46 7.54
C SER A 263 4.60 -30.85 9.01
N ARG A 264 4.29 -29.86 9.85
CA ARG A 264 3.93 -30.09 11.26
C ARG A 264 2.84 -29.13 11.68
N ARG A 265 1.77 -29.68 12.26
CA ARG A 265 0.69 -28.90 12.87
C ARG A 265 0.90 -28.71 14.36
N ILE A 266 0.59 -27.52 14.85
CA ILE A 266 0.59 -27.17 16.26
C ILE A 266 -0.66 -26.37 16.62
N SER A 267 -1.17 -26.57 17.83
CA SER A 267 -2.30 -25.79 18.36
C SER A 267 -1.81 -24.72 19.33
N LEU A 268 -2.02 -23.46 18.98
CA LEU A 268 -1.56 -22.31 19.74
C LEU A 268 -2.75 -21.61 20.43
N ARG A 269 -2.78 -21.60 21.76
CA ARG A 269 -3.88 -20.98 22.55
C ARG A 269 -3.50 -19.66 23.21
N ARG A 270 -2.21 -19.43 23.36
CA ARG A 270 -1.62 -18.32 24.12
C ARG A 270 -0.18 -18.14 23.70
N ARG A 271 0.44 -17.05 24.15
CA ARG A 271 1.85 -16.80 23.94
C ARG A 271 2.72 -17.96 24.37
N SER A 272 3.50 -18.48 23.44
CA SER A 272 4.29 -19.70 23.58
C SER A 272 5.59 -19.59 22.81
N ARG A 273 6.62 -20.26 23.32
CA ARG A 273 7.90 -20.47 22.68
C ARG A 273 7.83 -21.70 21.80
N LEU A 274 7.91 -21.48 20.50
CA LEU A 274 8.02 -22.50 19.47
C LEU A 274 9.51 -22.74 19.18
N ARG A 275 9.93 -24.00 19.17
CA ARG A 275 11.26 -24.43 18.76
C ARG A 275 11.13 -25.37 17.56
N ILE A 276 11.83 -25.05 16.48
CA ILE A 276 11.81 -25.80 15.21
C ILE A 276 13.24 -26.34 14.97
N PRO A 277 13.42 -27.65 14.74
CA PRO A 277 14.74 -28.25 14.52
C PRO A 277 15.28 -27.97 13.10
N ARG A 278 16.60 -27.90 12.93
CA ARG A 278 17.28 -27.71 11.62
C ARG A 278 16.76 -28.61 10.51
N ALA A 279 16.45 -29.87 10.82
CA ALA A 279 15.92 -30.84 9.86
C ALA A 279 14.61 -30.39 9.20
N MET A 280 13.80 -29.55 9.88
CA MET A 280 12.55 -29.04 9.35
C MET A 280 12.75 -27.83 8.43
N PHE A 281 13.90 -27.18 8.43
CA PHE A 281 14.22 -26.08 7.51
C PHE A 281 15.49 -26.39 6.71
N ALA A 282 15.67 -27.66 6.33
CA ALA A 282 16.78 -28.16 5.50
C ALA A 282 17.07 -27.21 4.33
N ASP A 283 16.01 -26.90 3.57
CA ASP A 283 16.01 -26.06 2.37
C ASP A 283 15.95 -24.55 2.65
N SER A 284 16.23 -24.14 3.88
CA SER A 284 16.25 -22.75 4.34
C SER A 284 14.90 -22.02 4.28
N ARG A 285 13.83 -22.59 3.72
CA ARG A 285 12.51 -21.94 3.59
C ARG A 285 11.43 -22.63 4.41
N LEU A 286 10.76 -21.86 5.25
CA LEU A 286 9.58 -22.26 6.00
C LEU A 286 8.35 -21.47 5.54
N VAL A 287 7.19 -22.10 5.54
CA VAL A 287 5.90 -21.45 5.36
C VAL A 287 5.02 -21.74 6.57
N PHE A 288 4.57 -20.68 7.22
CA PHE A 288 3.60 -20.71 8.31
C PHE A 288 2.20 -20.55 7.72
N ARG A 289 1.34 -21.55 7.90
CA ARG A 289 -0.06 -21.54 7.48
C ARG A 289 -0.98 -21.53 8.69
N SER A 290 -1.65 -20.41 8.92
CA SER A 290 -2.60 -20.19 10.00
C SER A 290 -4.01 -20.55 9.54
N ASN A 291 -4.47 -21.74 9.90
CA ASN A 291 -5.79 -22.23 9.50
C ASN A 291 -6.90 -21.57 10.34
N GLY A 292 -8.00 -21.21 9.68
CA GLY A 292 -9.18 -20.65 10.35
C GLY A 292 -9.14 -19.14 10.60
N CYS A 293 -8.12 -18.45 10.11
CA CYS A 293 -8.14 -17.00 9.98
C CYS A 293 -9.07 -16.57 8.85
N ARG A 294 -10.12 -15.82 9.17
CA ARG A 294 -11.13 -15.46 8.17
C ARG A 294 -11.63 -14.03 8.27
N THR A 295 -11.42 -13.37 9.41
CA THR A 295 -12.11 -12.11 9.68
C THR A 295 -11.11 -11.06 10.14
N PRO A 296 -11.10 -9.88 9.50
CA PRO A 296 -10.37 -8.73 10.00
C PRO A 296 -10.84 -8.31 11.40
N ALA A 297 -9.99 -7.58 12.12
CA ALA A 297 -10.23 -7.23 13.51
C ALA A 297 -10.83 -5.81 13.63
N GLY A 298 -12.16 -5.71 13.62
CA GLY A 298 -12.86 -4.43 13.74
C GLY A 298 -12.76 -3.61 12.45
N ALA A 299 -12.24 -2.39 12.53
CA ALA A 299 -12.04 -1.50 11.38
C ALA A 299 -10.69 -1.71 10.67
N ASP A 300 -9.78 -2.53 11.23
CA ASP A 300 -8.54 -2.90 10.58
C ASP A 300 -8.84 -3.93 9.47
N PRO A 301 -8.58 -3.65 8.19
CA PRO A 301 -8.85 -4.58 7.09
C PRO A 301 -7.92 -5.81 7.11
N ARG A 302 -6.82 -5.76 7.86
CA ARG A 302 -5.83 -6.85 7.89
C ARG A 302 -6.36 -8.06 8.65
N VAL A 303 -6.24 -9.25 8.06
CA VAL A 303 -6.51 -10.53 8.74
C VAL A 303 -5.28 -10.98 9.54
N LEU A 304 -5.14 -10.44 10.75
CA LEU A 304 -3.97 -10.66 11.61
C LEU A 304 -4.03 -12.02 12.33
N CYS A 305 -3.29 -13.01 11.82
CA CYS A 305 -3.36 -14.41 12.27
C CYS A 305 -2.41 -14.78 13.39
N LEU A 306 -1.17 -14.34 13.27
CA LEU A 306 -0.07 -14.76 14.12
C LEU A 306 0.72 -13.53 14.52
N ARG A 307 1.02 -13.39 15.81
CA ARG A 307 1.95 -12.38 16.31
C ARG A 307 3.24 -13.03 16.74
N VAL A 308 4.36 -12.49 16.28
CA VAL A 308 5.71 -12.88 16.67
C VAL A 308 6.35 -11.76 17.46
N PHE A 309 6.92 -12.05 18.62
CA PHE A 309 7.65 -11.07 19.42
C PHE A 309 9.17 -11.20 19.33
N HIS A 310 9.63 -12.41 19.05
CA HIS A 310 11.03 -12.72 18.98
C HIS A 310 11.26 -13.89 18.03
N ALA A 311 12.29 -13.81 17.21
CA ALA A 311 12.74 -14.86 16.30
C ALA A 311 14.27 -14.91 16.34
N ARG A 312 14.84 -16.08 16.62
CA ARG A 312 16.30 -16.25 16.69
C ARG A 312 16.74 -17.68 16.38
N LEU A 313 18.01 -17.84 16.03
CA LEU A 313 18.68 -19.13 15.93
C LEU A 313 19.45 -19.43 17.22
N ASP A 314 19.05 -20.48 17.92
CA ASP A 314 19.80 -21.04 19.05
C ASP A 314 20.75 -22.14 18.55
N ARG A 315 21.98 -22.16 19.06
CA ARG A 315 22.97 -23.25 18.82
C ARG A 315 22.74 -24.49 19.69
N LYS A 316 21.49 -24.75 20.07
CA LYS A 316 21.10 -25.87 20.94
C LYS A 316 20.06 -26.71 20.22
N PRO A 317 20.42 -27.93 19.77
CA PRO A 317 19.51 -28.77 19.00
C PRO A 317 18.26 -29.09 19.81
N THR A 318 17.17 -29.36 19.10
CA THR A 318 15.91 -29.77 19.70
C THR A 318 15.36 -31.00 18.99
N ALA A 319 14.85 -31.96 19.75
CA ALA A 319 14.19 -33.12 19.20
C ALA A 319 12.77 -32.73 18.75
N GLY A 320 12.57 -32.61 17.44
CA GLY A 320 11.27 -32.27 16.84
C GLY A 320 10.78 -30.86 17.16
N VAL A 321 9.61 -30.51 16.63
CA VAL A 321 8.96 -29.23 16.92
C VAL A 321 8.38 -29.24 18.33
N LYS A 322 8.76 -28.26 19.15
CA LYS A 322 8.28 -28.13 20.55
C LYS A 322 7.60 -26.79 20.77
N LEU A 323 6.45 -26.80 21.43
CA LEU A 323 5.72 -25.60 21.84
C LEU A 323 5.61 -25.56 23.37
N LYS A 324 6.12 -24.50 24.01
CA LYS A 324 6.06 -24.29 25.46
C LYS A 324 5.46 -22.93 25.79
N PRO A 325 4.39 -22.85 26.59
CA PRO A 325 3.83 -21.55 26.98
C PRO A 325 4.82 -20.64 27.70
N ILE A 326 4.74 -19.32 27.47
CA ILE A 326 5.61 -18.32 28.10
C ILE A 326 4.82 -17.57 29.18
N GLY A 327 5.38 -17.50 30.40
CA GLY A 327 4.81 -16.78 31.53
C GLY A 327 3.72 -17.57 32.30
N PRO A 328 3.39 -17.14 33.54
CA PRO A 328 2.43 -17.83 34.38
C PRO A 328 1.00 -17.73 33.81
N ILE A 329 0.19 -18.74 34.13
CA ILE A 329 -1.25 -18.78 33.82
C ILE A 329 -1.94 -17.80 34.78
N GLY A 330 -1.95 -16.51 34.45
CA GLY A 330 -2.70 -15.51 35.21
C GLY A 330 -3.66 -14.77 34.30
N ARG A 331 -4.95 -15.09 34.33
CA ARG A 331 -5.98 -14.25 33.69
C ARG A 331 -5.85 -12.79 34.13
N ALA A 332 -5.48 -12.57 35.39
CA ALA A 332 -5.17 -11.26 35.97
C ALA A 332 -3.98 -10.56 35.29
N ALA A 333 -2.89 -11.27 34.97
CA ALA A 333 -1.72 -10.68 34.33
C ALA A 333 -2.00 -10.29 32.87
N ASN A 334 -2.81 -11.08 32.14
CA ASN A 334 -3.24 -10.74 30.78
C ASN A 334 -4.25 -9.59 30.78
N ALA A 335 -5.20 -9.60 31.71
CA ALA A 335 -6.13 -8.48 31.91
C ALA A 335 -5.37 -7.20 32.28
N TRP A 336 -4.34 -7.30 33.13
CA TRP A 336 -3.47 -6.18 33.47
C TRP A 336 -2.68 -5.66 32.26
N ARG A 337 -2.11 -6.52 31.43
CA ARG A 337 -1.43 -6.08 30.18
C ARG A 337 -2.39 -5.46 29.16
N ALA A 338 -3.60 -6.03 29.02
CA ALA A 338 -4.63 -5.47 28.16
C ALA A 338 -5.14 -4.12 28.68
N PHE A 339 -5.23 -3.97 30.00
CA PHE A 339 -5.54 -2.70 30.66
C PHE A 339 -4.42 -1.68 30.46
N GLN A 340 -3.15 -2.06 30.67
CA GLN A 340 -2.01 -1.19 30.40
C GLN A 340 -1.93 -0.80 28.92
N TYR A 341 -2.26 -1.73 27.99
CA TYR A 341 -2.43 -1.42 26.57
C TYR A 341 -3.50 -0.35 26.34
N LEU A 342 -4.67 -0.51 26.95
CA LEU A 342 -5.75 0.47 26.88
C LEU A 342 -5.31 1.83 27.43
N VAL A 343 -4.65 1.86 28.59
CA VAL A 343 -4.14 3.10 29.21
C VAL A 343 -3.13 3.79 28.31
N THR A 344 -2.13 3.08 27.78
CA THR A 344 -1.16 3.66 26.84
C THR A 344 -1.82 4.15 25.56
N LYS A 345 -2.80 3.41 25.03
CA LYS A 345 -3.52 3.81 23.82
C LYS A 345 -4.40 5.04 24.05
N LEU A 346 -5.03 5.17 25.22
CA LEU A 346 -5.78 6.35 25.62
C LEU A 346 -4.88 7.54 25.94
N ALA A 347 -3.67 7.31 26.48
CA ALA A 347 -2.72 8.37 26.85
C ALA A 347 -1.96 8.95 25.66
N HIS A 348 -1.80 8.19 24.57
CA HIS A 348 -0.99 8.58 23.40
C HIS A 348 -1.74 8.51 22.06
N GLY A 349 -2.99 8.04 22.06
CA GLY A 349 -3.85 8.09 20.88
C GLY A 349 -4.44 9.47 20.66
N GLY A 350 -4.94 9.72 19.45
CA GLY A 350 -5.74 10.91 19.13
C GLY A 350 -7.06 10.97 19.91
N PRO A 351 -7.93 11.97 19.65
CA PRO A 351 -9.17 12.19 20.41
C PRO A 351 -10.16 11.02 20.37
N LEU A 352 -10.02 10.12 19.39
CA LEU A 352 -10.77 8.86 19.30
C LEU A 352 -9.79 7.69 19.22
N VAL A 353 -9.95 6.73 20.14
CA VAL A 353 -9.07 5.56 20.25
C VAL A 353 -9.90 4.30 20.06
N PRO A 354 -9.86 3.63 18.89
CA PRO A 354 -10.56 2.36 18.70
C PRO A 354 -9.86 1.26 19.50
N VAL A 355 -10.56 0.54 20.36
CA VAL A 355 -9.97 -0.53 21.19
C VAL A 355 -10.59 -1.87 20.80
N THR A 356 -9.77 -2.78 20.27
CA THR A 356 -10.20 -4.15 19.98
C THR A 356 -10.07 -5.01 21.23
N ILE A 357 -11.20 -5.37 21.82
CA ILE A 357 -11.25 -6.27 22.98
C ILE A 357 -11.69 -7.65 22.48
N PRO A 358 -10.82 -8.68 22.54
CA PRO A 358 -11.24 -10.04 22.18
C PRO A 358 -12.26 -10.55 23.22
N VAL A 359 -13.51 -10.69 22.80
CA VAL A 359 -14.60 -11.18 23.65
C VAL A 359 -14.89 -12.64 23.27
N SER A 360 -14.70 -13.57 24.21
CA SER A 360 -15.08 -14.98 23.97
C SER A 360 -16.60 -15.11 23.72
N PRO A 361 -17.08 -16.12 22.98
CA PRO A 361 -18.52 -16.32 22.74
C PRO A 361 -19.36 -16.41 24.02
N ARG A 362 -18.79 -16.98 25.09
CA ARG A 362 -19.42 -17.03 26.43
C ARG A 362 -19.52 -15.64 27.06
N MET A 363 -18.46 -14.85 27.00
CA MET A 363 -18.45 -13.47 27.50
C MET A 363 -19.40 -12.59 26.69
N ALA A 364 -19.43 -12.73 25.36
CA ALA A 364 -20.36 -11.99 24.50
C ALA A 364 -21.83 -12.33 24.82
N ARG A 365 -22.11 -13.59 25.17
CA ARG A 365 -23.45 -14.00 25.65
C ARG A 365 -23.80 -13.35 27.00
N LEU A 366 -22.88 -13.37 27.96
CA LEU A 366 -23.04 -12.70 29.26
C LEU A 366 -23.22 -11.19 29.13
N LEU A 367 -22.42 -10.53 28.31
CA LEU A 367 -22.52 -9.09 28.04
C LEU A 367 -23.85 -8.75 27.34
N ARG A 368 -24.29 -9.57 26.37
CA ARG A 368 -25.62 -9.42 25.76
C ARG A 368 -26.73 -9.58 26.79
N MET A 369 -26.65 -10.57 27.67
CA MET A 369 -27.61 -10.74 28.77
C MET A 369 -27.60 -9.53 29.71
N TYR A 370 -26.43 -9.01 30.06
CA TYR A 370 -26.26 -7.83 30.90
C TYR A 370 -26.89 -6.59 30.27
N VAL A 371 -26.62 -6.34 28.99
CA VAL A 371 -27.19 -5.20 28.24
C VAL A 371 -28.71 -5.35 28.08
N ASN A 372 -29.18 -6.55 27.72
CA ASN A 372 -30.63 -6.82 27.55
C ASN A 372 -31.40 -6.72 28.88
N ALA A 373 -30.73 -6.95 30.01
CA ALA A 373 -31.29 -6.75 31.35
C ALA A 373 -31.20 -5.28 31.82
N GLY A 374 -30.79 -4.34 30.96
CA GLY A 374 -30.69 -2.91 31.27
C GLY A 374 -29.47 -2.54 32.13
N GLY A 375 -28.41 -3.36 32.11
CA GLY A 375 -27.22 -3.17 32.92
C GLY A 375 -27.48 -3.28 34.43
N VAL A 376 -26.57 -2.73 35.25
CA VAL A 376 -26.68 -2.75 36.72
C VAL A 376 -27.99 -2.12 37.20
N THR A 377 -28.41 -1.02 36.58
CA THR A 377 -29.63 -0.28 36.96
C THR A 377 -30.91 -1.03 36.59
N GLY A 378 -30.94 -1.73 35.43
CA GLY A 378 -32.07 -2.56 35.03
C GLY A 378 -32.21 -3.85 35.85
N MET A 379 -31.09 -4.51 36.19
CA MET A 379 -31.08 -5.70 37.04
C MET A 379 -31.51 -5.44 38.49
N LEU A 380 -31.30 -4.22 38.99
CA LEU A 380 -31.74 -3.82 40.34
C LEU A 380 -33.22 -3.40 40.40
N ARG A 381 -33.84 -3.00 39.27
CA ARG A 381 -35.22 -2.49 39.24
C ARG A 381 -36.26 -3.51 38.81
N HIS A 382 -35.92 -4.45 37.93
CA HIS A 382 -36.89 -5.41 37.41
C HIS A 382 -36.25 -6.79 37.21
N GLY A 383 -36.77 -7.80 37.91
CA GLY A 383 -36.41 -9.20 37.68
C GLY A 383 -36.47 -9.56 36.19
N VAL A 384 -35.48 -10.34 35.75
CA VAL A 384 -35.11 -10.60 34.35
C VAL A 384 -36.34 -10.74 33.43
N ARG A 385 -36.53 -9.76 32.54
CA ARG A 385 -37.42 -9.86 31.37
C ARG A 385 -36.59 -9.92 30.10
N THR A 386 -36.79 -10.97 29.31
CA THR A 386 -36.20 -11.14 27.99
C THR A 386 -36.97 -10.31 26.97
N ALA A 387 -36.36 -9.23 26.47
CA ALA A 387 -36.79 -8.57 25.25
C ALA A 387 -36.00 -9.13 24.06
N THR A 388 -36.71 -9.54 23.01
CA THR A 388 -36.16 -9.94 21.71
C THR A 388 -35.75 -8.70 20.93
N GLY A 389 -34.44 -8.48 20.80
CA GLY A 389 -33.86 -7.38 20.02
C GLY A 389 -33.15 -7.87 18.77
N MET A 390 -33.41 -7.17 17.66
CA MET A 390 -32.81 -7.33 16.34
C MET A 390 -31.29 -7.52 16.37
N SER A 391 -30.80 -8.45 15.55
CA SER A 391 -29.38 -8.60 15.25
C SER A 391 -28.85 -7.35 14.54
N PRO A 392 -27.64 -6.86 14.86
CA PRO A 392 -26.97 -5.90 14.00
C PRO A 392 -26.76 -6.54 12.62
N PRO A 393 -26.89 -5.80 11.52
CA PRO A 393 -26.54 -6.31 10.20
C PRO A 393 -25.08 -6.76 10.22
N GLY A 394 -24.80 -7.91 9.60
CA GLY A 394 -23.44 -8.43 9.47
C GLY A 394 -22.56 -7.38 8.80
N ALA A 395 -21.60 -6.84 9.53
CA ALA A 395 -20.57 -5.99 8.97
C ALA A 395 -19.72 -6.87 8.02
N GLY A 396 -19.94 -6.75 6.71
CA GLY A 396 -18.91 -7.13 5.75
C GLY A 396 -17.66 -6.33 6.10
N GLY A 397 -16.56 -7.02 6.41
CA GLY A 397 -15.28 -6.36 6.70
C GLY A 397 -14.77 -5.62 5.46
N ILE A 398 -13.95 -4.60 5.68
CA ILE A 398 -13.22 -3.92 4.59
C ILE A 398 -12.23 -4.92 3.98
N ASP A 399 -12.20 -5.05 2.65
CA ASP A 399 -11.18 -5.85 1.96
C ASP A 399 -9.79 -5.22 2.06
N PHE A 400 -8.76 -6.05 2.26
CA PHE A 400 -7.36 -5.61 2.33
C PHE A 400 -6.73 -5.50 0.93
N ILE A 401 -6.89 -4.34 0.31
CA ILE A 401 -6.35 -3.99 -1.01
C ILE A 401 -5.01 -3.22 -0.90
N HIS A 402 -4.25 -3.21 -1.99
CA HIS A 402 -2.94 -2.60 -2.14
C HIS A 402 -3.02 -1.07 -2.29
N CYS A 403 -3.16 -0.38 -1.15
CA CYS A 403 -3.13 1.09 -1.09
C CYS A 403 -1.73 1.68 -0.77
N ASN A 404 -0.75 0.85 -0.38
CA ASN A 404 0.58 1.36 -0.04
C ASN A 404 1.30 1.90 -1.30
N GLY A 405 1.76 3.16 -1.26
CA GLY A 405 2.40 3.82 -2.41
C GLY A 405 1.53 3.84 -3.67
N CYS A 406 0.20 3.88 -3.53
CA CYS A 406 -0.65 3.49 -4.64
C CYS A 406 -0.78 4.52 -5.77
N GLY A 407 -0.48 5.80 -5.52
CA GLY A 407 -0.49 6.85 -6.54
C GLY A 407 0.52 6.68 -7.68
N ASP A 408 1.51 5.80 -7.53
CA ASP A 408 2.57 5.56 -8.53
C ASP A 408 2.15 4.60 -9.66
N PHE A 409 1.11 3.78 -9.45
CA PHE A 409 0.64 2.85 -10.48
C PHE A 409 -0.81 2.46 -10.30
N THR A 410 -1.74 3.17 -10.94
CA THR A 410 -3.15 2.79 -10.95
C THR A 410 -3.57 2.54 -12.40
N LEU A 411 -3.81 1.27 -12.76
CA LEU A 411 -4.16 0.86 -14.12
C LEU A 411 -5.54 0.22 -14.17
N LEU A 412 -6.48 0.82 -14.91
CA LEU A 412 -7.83 0.30 -15.12
C LEU A 412 -8.30 0.57 -16.55
N ALA A 413 -9.37 -0.10 -16.97
CA ALA A 413 -10.09 0.27 -18.19
C ALA A 413 -10.59 1.72 -18.10
N ARG A 414 -10.55 2.43 -19.23
CA ARG A 414 -11.02 3.81 -19.33
C ARG A 414 -12.46 3.96 -18.86
N GLU A 415 -13.34 3.04 -19.19
CA GLU A 415 -14.74 3.05 -18.75
C GLU A 415 -14.87 3.14 -17.22
N LYS A 416 -14.04 2.40 -16.48
CA LYS A 416 -14.04 2.42 -15.01
C LYS A 416 -13.61 3.76 -14.43
N TRP A 417 -12.62 4.42 -15.04
CA TRP A 417 -12.26 5.78 -14.65
C TRP A 417 -13.41 6.77 -14.83
N PHE A 418 -14.19 6.61 -15.90
CA PHE A 418 -15.31 7.50 -16.22
C PHE A 418 -16.54 7.23 -15.35
N ASP A 419 -16.87 5.95 -15.11
CA ASP A 419 -17.94 5.53 -14.19
C ASP A 419 -17.72 6.09 -12.78
N LEU A 420 -16.45 6.10 -12.34
CA LEU A 420 -16.05 6.54 -11.00
C LEU A 420 -15.72 8.04 -10.92
N ARG A 421 -15.65 8.72 -12.07
CA ARG A 421 -15.31 10.14 -12.22
C ARG A 421 -13.91 10.51 -11.71
N GLY A 422 -12.92 9.63 -11.84
CA GLY A 422 -11.53 9.90 -11.44
C GLY A 422 -11.27 9.89 -9.93
N TYR A 423 -10.05 10.29 -9.54
CA TYR A 423 -9.67 10.47 -8.14
C TYR A 423 -10.52 11.57 -7.47
N PRO A 424 -10.81 11.52 -6.16
CA PRO A 424 -11.50 12.63 -5.48
C PRO A 424 -10.78 13.97 -5.68
N GLU A 425 -11.50 14.99 -6.17
CA GLU A 425 -10.98 16.34 -6.46
C GLU A 425 -11.16 17.25 -5.23
N PHE A 426 -10.41 16.95 -4.17
CA PHE A 426 -10.39 17.75 -2.95
C PHE A 426 -9.24 18.75 -2.95
N ASP A 427 -9.51 19.97 -2.46
CA ASP A 427 -8.54 21.06 -2.34
C ASP A 427 -7.62 20.87 -1.11
N VAL A 428 -6.99 19.70 -1.03
CA VAL A 428 -6.15 19.28 0.10
C VAL A 428 -4.83 18.70 -0.43
N PHE A 429 -3.84 18.54 0.46
CA PHE A 429 -2.63 17.82 0.10
C PHE A 429 -2.96 16.36 -0.29
N SER A 430 -2.34 15.85 -1.36
CA SER A 430 -2.78 14.65 -2.10
C SER A 430 -2.72 13.32 -1.34
N MET A 431 -2.25 13.33 -0.10
CA MET A 431 -2.11 12.12 0.73
C MET A 431 -3.43 11.35 0.83
N ASN A 432 -3.35 10.06 0.53
CA ASN A 432 -4.44 9.07 0.55
C ASN A 432 -5.59 9.27 -0.44
N LEU A 433 -5.60 10.32 -1.28
CA LEU A 433 -6.64 10.50 -2.30
C LEU A 433 -6.66 9.35 -3.33
N ASP A 434 -5.47 8.81 -3.62
CA ASP A 434 -5.28 7.60 -4.43
C ASP A 434 -5.89 6.34 -3.79
N SER A 435 -5.74 6.21 -2.47
CA SER A 435 -6.25 5.09 -1.68
C SER A 435 -7.77 5.09 -1.63
N ILE A 436 -8.39 6.28 -1.51
CA ILE A 436 -9.85 6.44 -1.62
C ILE A 436 -10.33 5.92 -2.98
N PHE A 437 -9.65 6.31 -4.06
CA PHE A 437 -10.01 5.85 -5.40
C PHE A 437 -9.82 4.35 -5.57
N CYS A 438 -8.77 3.75 -5.00
CA CYS A 438 -8.59 2.30 -5.05
C CYS A 438 -9.76 1.55 -4.40
N PHE A 439 -10.27 2.04 -3.26
CA PHE A 439 -11.47 1.47 -2.65
C PHE A 439 -12.73 1.72 -3.50
N ALA A 440 -12.91 2.92 -4.04
CA ALA A 440 -14.02 3.23 -4.94
C ALA A 440 -14.00 2.33 -6.18
N ALA A 441 -12.83 2.07 -6.77
CA ALA A 441 -12.69 1.16 -7.90
C ALA A 441 -13.02 -0.29 -7.54
N HIS A 442 -12.47 -0.77 -6.42
CA HIS A 442 -12.73 -2.13 -5.94
C HIS A 442 -14.23 -2.37 -5.72
N TYR A 443 -14.91 -1.49 -4.96
CA TYR A 443 -16.34 -1.60 -4.73
C TYR A 443 -17.21 -1.15 -5.91
N GLY A 444 -16.63 -0.50 -6.92
CA GLY A 444 -17.21 -0.22 -8.24
C GLY A 444 -17.10 -1.39 -9.24
N GLY A 445 -16.66 -2.56 -8.76
CA GLY A 445 -16.58 -3.79 -9.53
C GLY A 445 -15.30 -3.97 -10.33
N ALA A 446 -14.27 -3.14 -10.12
CA ALA A 446 -12.94 -3.36 -10.65
C ALA A 446 -12.10 -4.15 -9.63
N ARG A 447 -12.16 -5.48 -9.69
CA ARG A 447 -11.46 -6.33 -8.72
C ARG A 447 -9.96 -6.11 -8.83
N GLU A 448 -9.30 -5.97 -7.69
CA GLU A 448 -7.85 -5.82 -7.67
C GLU A 448 -7.11 -7.05 -8.24
N GLU A 449 -6.10 -6.79 -9.06
CA GLU A 449 -5.04 -7.73 -9.43
C GLU A 449 -3.67 -7.11 -9.18
N THR A 450 -2.88 -7.72 -8.29
CA THR A 450 -1.49 -7.33 -8.10
C THR A 450 -0.61 -8.05 -9.12
N LEU A 451 0.08 -7.27 -9.95
CA LEU A 451 1.12 -7.76 -10.84
C LEU A 451 2.32 -8.21 -10.00
N LEU A 452 2.72 -9.46 -10.15
CA LEU A 452 3.76 -10.10 -9.34
C LEU A 452 5.13 -10.02 -10.03
N GLU A 453 6.17 -10.29 -9.24
CA GLU A 453 7.53 -10.53 -9.73
C GLU A 453 7.55 -11.45 -10.97
N PRO A 454 8.37 -11.15 -12.00
CA PRO A 454 9.41 -10.11 -12.06
C PRO A 454 8.94 -8.71 -12.52
N MET A 455 7.63 -8.45 -12.63
CA MET A 455 7.13 -7.12 -13.03
C MET A 455 7.33 -6.11 -11.90
N ARG A 456 7.94 -4.97 -12.21
CA ARG A 456 8.24 -3.92 -11.22
C ARG A 456 8.03 -2.52 -11.78
N ILE A 457 7.74 -1.59 -10.88
CA ILE A 457 8.04 -0.17 -11.09
C ILE A 457 9.19 0.24 -10.17
N TYR A 458 10.04 1.11 -10.68
CA TYR A 458 11.13 1.74 -9.94
C TYR A 458 10.80 3.22 -9.74
N HIS A 459 10.63 3.65 -8.49
CA HIS A 459 10.47 5.04 -8.13
C HIS A 459 11.85 5.62 -7.80
N ILE A 460 12.27 6.64 -8.53
CA ILE A 460 13.56 7.30 -8.31
C ILE A 460 13.41 8.22 -7.09
N GLU A 461 14.11 7.88 -6.00
CA GLU A 461 14.09 8.66 -4.77
C GLU A 461 14.51 10.11 -5.02
N HIS A 462 13.84 11.04 -4.33
CA HIS A 462 14.04 12.47 -4.48
C HIS A 462 13.96 13.16 -3.12
N GLY A 463 14.23 14.48 -3.06
CA GLY A 463 14.57 15.18 -1.82
C GLY A 463 13.70 14.83 -0.61
N THR A 464 14.33 14.50 0.51
CA THR A 464 13.65 14.09 1.76
C THR A 464 12.50 15.03 2.13
N GLY A 465 11.33 14.45 2.41
CA GLY A 465 10.13 15.21 2.81
C GLY A 465 9.34 15.86 1.67
N SER A 466 9.77 15.73 0.41
CA SER A 466 8.99 16.18 -0.76
C SER A 466 7.85 15.24 -1.14
N GLY A 467 8.04 13.92 -0.94
CA GLY A 467 7.02 12.86 -0.93
C GLY A 467 7.00 12.10 0.40
N TRP A 468 6.11 11.11 0.55
CA TRP A 468 6.08 10.28 1.77
C TRP A 468 7.13 9.17 1.71
N THR A 469 8.01 9.17 2.71
CA THR A 469 8.92 8.07 3.05
C THR A 469 8.93 7.91 4.58
N PRO A 470 9.20 6.70 5.10
CA PRO A 470 9.39 6.49 6.53
C PRO A 470 10.37 7.47 7.20
N GLU A 471 11.49 7.81 6.55
CA GLU A 471 12.50 8.72 7.10
C GLU A 471 12.11 10.20 6.97
N GLY A 472 11.38 10.55 5.91
CA GLY A 472 10.93 11.91 5.62
C GLY A 472 9.58 12.29 6.25
N GLN A 473 8.85 11.34 6.83
CA GLN A 473 7.46 11.52 7.27
C GLN A 473 7.29 12.72 8.22
N SER A 474 8.15 12.88 9.23
CA SER A 474 8.04 14.01 10.17
C SER A 474 8.18 15.35 9.44
N GLN A 475 9.23 15.49 8.63
CA GLN A 475 9.50 16.71 7.87
C GLN A 475 8.36 17.03 6.89
N LEU A 476 7.77 16.01 6.26
CA LEU A 476 6.61 16.16 5.39
C LEU A 476 5.41 16.75 6.15
N PHE A 477 5.04 16.18 7.30
CA PHE A 477 3.89 16.64 8.06
C PHE A 477 4.13 18.01 8.71
N ASP A 478 5.35 18.29 9.17
CA ASP A 478 5.73 19.61 9.69
C ASP A 478 5.59 20.67 8.59
N ARG A 479 6.03 20.37 7.36
CA ARG A 479 5.88 21.26 6.19
C ARG A 479 4.41 21.49 5.81
N ILE A 480 3.59 20.44 5.82
CA ILE A 480 2.15 20.54 5.53
C ILE A 480 1.46 21.44 6.57
N ALA A 481 1.73 21.20 7.86
CA ALA A 481 1.18 21.97 8.95
C ALA A 481 1.62 23.43 8.90
N ALA A 482 2.91 23.70 8.64
CA ALA A 482 3.46 25.06 8.51
C ALA A 482 2.81 25.86 7.37
N LYS A 483 2.31 25.18 6.33
CA LYS A 483 1.58 25.79 5.21
C LYS A 483 0.07 25.92 5.46
N GLY A 484 -0.44 25.44 6.59
CA GLY A 484 -1.87 25.41 6.90
C GLY A 484 -2.67 24.50 5.97
N LEU A 485 -2.02 23.50 5.35
CA LEU A 485 -2.68 22.55 4.47
C LEU A 485 -3.26 21.39 5.28
N THR A 486 -4.40 20.87 4.85
CA THR A 486 -5.00 19.65 5.38
C THR A 486 -4.76 18.47 4.44
N PHE A 487 -5.04 17.25 4.90
CA PHE A 487 -5.02 16.02 4.11
C PHE A 487 -6.02 15.04 4.70
N VAL A 488 -6.42 14.03 3.92
CA VAL A 488 -7.31 12.98 4.39
C VAL A 488 -6.51 11.96 5.19
N ALA A 489 -6.87 11.77 6.46
CA ALA A 489 -6.21 10.77 7.30
C ALA A 489 -6.65 9.34 6.92
N ASN A 490 -5.78 8.35 7.14
CA ASN A 490 -6.06 6.98 6.70
C ASN A 490 -7.27 6.35 7.43
N ASP A 491 -7.57 6.76 8.66
CA ASP A 491 -8.76 6.34 9.39
C ASP A 491 -10.06 6.84 8.73
N GLU A 492 -10.05 8.05 8.17
CA GLU A 492 -11.16 8.57 7.36
C GLU A 492 -11.33 7.77 6.06
N VAL A 493 -10.23 7.43 5.38
CA VAL A 493 -10.26 6.55 4.20
C VAL A 493 -10.86 5.20 4.54
N LEU A 494 -10.45 4.58 5.65
CA LEU A 494 -11.01 3.31 6.11
C LEU A 494 -12.47 3.44 6.51
N ALA A 495 -12.91 4.59 7.04
CA ALA A 495 -14.32 4.84 7.34
C ALA A 495 -15.18 4.89 6.07
N TRP A 496 -14.71 5.55 5.00
CA TRP A 496 -15.39 5.52 3.69
C TRP A 496 -15.33 4.13 3.05
N ALA A 497 -14.20 3.43 3.14
CA ALA A 497 -14.09 2.05 2.69
C ALA A 497 -15.07 1.12 3.41
N ALA A 498 -15.30 1.31 4.72
CA ALA A 498 -16.31 0.56 5.47
C ALA A 498 -17.74 0.84 4.97
N GLN A 499 -18.05 2.08 4.59
CA GLN A 499 -19.35 2.39 3.99
C GLN A 499 -19.52 1.74 2.62
N MET A 500 -18.50 1.82 1.75
CA MET A 500 -18.51 1.16 0.44
C MET A 500 -18.63 -0.35 0.57
N ALA A 501 -17.91 -0.97 1.51
CA ALA A 501 -18.01 -2.39 1.83
C ALA A 501 -19.42 -2.76 2.32
N ARG A 502 -19.99 -1.96 3.24
CA ARG A 502 -21.33 -2.21 3.79
C ARG A 502 -22.42 -2.13 2.72
N LEU A 503 -22.30 -1.18 1.79
CA LEU A 503 -23.27 -0.95 0.74
C LEU A 503 -23.00 -1.76 -0.53
N GLN A 504 -21.83 -2.41 -0.63
CA GLN A 504 -21.34 -3.08 -1.84
C GLN A 504 -21.44 -2.17 -3.07
N SER A 505 -21.05 -0.91 -2.89
CA SER A 505 -21.19 0.16 -3.89
C SER A 505 -20.06 1.17 -3.73
N PRO A 506 -19.55 1.74 -4.84
CA PRO A 506 -18.55 2.80 -4.75
C PRO A 506 -19.16 4.08 -4.19
N MET A 507 -18.32 4.94 -3.64
CA MET A 507 -18.63 6.35 -3.44
C MET A 507 -18.09 7.16 -4.62
N ILE A 508 -18.93 8.03 -5.17
CA ILE A 508 -18.56 8.97 -6.23
C ILE A 508 -18.39 10.35 -5.60
N PHE A 509 -17.17 10.88 -5.66
CA PHE A 509 -16.82 12.13 -4.99
C PHE A 509 -16.94 13.36 -5.88
N ASN A 510 -16.84 13.19 -7.20
CA ASN A 510 -16.77 14.30 -8.13
C ASN A 510 -18.11 14.54 -8.84
N HIS A 511 -18.34 15.80 -9.20
CA HIS A 511 -19.46 16.21 -10.05
C HIS A 511 -19.22 15.79 -11.51
N GLU A 512 -20.22 16.03 -12.38
CA GLU A 512 -20.13 15.65 -13.79
C GLU A 512 -19.03 16.40 -14.54
N ASN A 513 -18.63 17.56 -14.04
CA ASN A 513 -17.59 18.40 -14.62
C ASN A 513 -16.15 18.04 -14.20
N TRP A 514 -15.94 16.90 -13.53
CA TRP A 514 -14.61 16.40 -13.11
C TRP A 514 -13.55 16.46 -14.23
N GLY A 515 -12.29 16.60 -13.83
CA GLY A 515 -11.15 16.71 -14.74
C GLY A 515 -11.16 18.00 -15.57
N LEU A 516 -11.73 19.08 -15.03
CA LEU A 516 -11.92 20.37 -15.71
C LEU A 516 -12.56 20.19 -17.09
N SER A 517 -13.62 19.38 -17.16
CA SER A 517 -14.26 19.05 -18.44
C SER A 517 -15.08 20.20 -19.04
N ASP A 518 -15.49 21.16 -18.23
CA ASP A 518 -16.17 22.39 -18.69
C ASP A 518 -15.21 23.40 -19.35
N PHE A 519 -13.89 23.17 -19.26
CA PHE A 519 -12.88 24.10 -19.76
C PHE A 519 -12.19 23.56 -21.01
N ALA A 520 -12.14 24.39 -22.05
CA ALA A 520 -11.25 24.18 -23.19
C ALA A 520 -9.81 24.49 -22.73
N LEU A 521 -9.01 23.44 -22.60
CA LEU A 521 -7.60 23.55 -22.22
C LEU A 521 -6.73 23.51 -23.48
N ARG A 522 -5.58 24.19 -23.44
CA ARG A 522 -4.62 24.15 -24.53
C ARG A 522 -3.98 22.76 -24.59
N GLU A 523 -4.10 22.12 -25.74
CA GLU A 523 -3.48 20.82 -26.00
C GLU A 523 -2.44 20.94 -27.12
N THR A 524 -1.27 20.33 -26.93
CA THR A 524 -0.23 20.27 -27.96
C THR A 524 0.34 18.87 -28.08
N VAL A 525 0.71 18.47 -29.30
CA VAL A 525 1.32 17.16 -29.59
C VAL A 525 2.78 17.37 -29.95
N VAL A 526 3.68 16.58 -29.36
CA VAL A 526 5.11 16.61 -29.72
C VAL A 526 5.27 16.23 -31.20
N GLY A 527 6.10 16.98 -31.94
CA GLY A 527 6.34 16.75 -33.37
C GLY A 527 5.30 17.35 -34.32
N THR A 528 4.23 17.98 -33.83
CA THR A 528 3.28 18.74 -34.66
C THR A 528 3.46 20.24 -34.41
N PRO A 529 3.65 21.09 -35.44
CA PRO A 529 3.70 22.54 -35.25
C PRO A 529 2.36 23.05 -34.67
N VAL A 530 2.43 23.99 -33.73
CA VAL A 530 1.26 24.59 -33.09
C VAL A 530 0.40 25.24 -34.17
N LYS A 531 -0.84 24.77 -34.35
CA LYS A 531 -1.85 25.54 -35.11
C LYS A 531 -2.18 26.77 -34.26
N VAL A 532 -1.65 27.92 -34.68
CA VAL A 532 -1.97 29.25 -34.15
C VAL A 532 -3.42 29.59 -34.47
#